data_AF-A0AAC9VLZ4-F1
#
_entry.id   AF-A0AAC9VLZ4-F1
#
_cell.length_a   1.000
_cell.length_b   1.000
_cell.length_c   1.000
_cell.angle_alpha   90.00
_cell.angle_beta   90.00
_cell.angle_gamma   90.00
#
_symmetry.space_group_name_H-M   'P 1'
#
loop_
_entity.id
_entity.type
_entity.pdbx_description
1 polymer ?
#
loop_
_entity_poly.entity_id
_entity_poly.type
_entity_poly.pdbx_seq_one_letter_code
_entity_poly.pdbx_strand_id
1 'polypeptide(L)'
;MARSLNRVKDILNKVKHIQKEADKKKEKEAAKYLTDRCNKISQREHERLNVIVDKQTGQLLSEPVCSYRYYSQLMQNYRNGIKALGFRHHAIKHHINTFLRKYGNKKEGLHKKLDPHLPIEKLRENIILLRANTVTGSDFRRDLLSLRIEHHAYYMFEPKSAIKDWIRDDDQKQLNKKLHTQILVNPEWVKTLARNLLTKTEPSTSDLCIGIALASGRRLTEIMKTASLKAVDDKTLLFSGQLKTKNRYLFEEISPYQIPSMIEAQIVVKALDKLRKKTQNDPLKYQNVFGEMIKSEVKKGGIKDYDHNKSVHKKYESTMNRAVRALFQHGQFSLKDCRALYTEVTYEDHLKEGEARSAYRHRVLGHSLIETQLHYEAFRLDSSVQSIELAEKNNHEKITDLQKSLTAYLEKADADVMRYARAPKMSVMHEWLKSEVINGLKLEKMTPSYIRRHCLFEGKQLNLNTIKKYLKDFIQLAQY
;
A
#
# COMPACT_ATOMS: atom_id res chain seq x y z
N MET A 1 -29.37 -1.74 -2.47
CA MET A 1 -28.02 -1.15 -2.67
C MET A 1 -27.34 -1.01 -1.31
N ALA A 2 -26.22 -1.71 -1.07
CA ALA A 2 -25.49 -1.55 0.20
C ALA A 2 -24.96 -0.12 0.32
N ARG A 3 -25.34 0.59 1.39
CA ARG A 3 -24.87 1.95 1.68
C ARG A 3 -23.34 1.92 1.84
N SER A 4 -22.63 2.86 1.23
CA SER A 4 -21.17 2.94 1.38
C SER A 4 -20.78 2.99 2.86
N LEU A 5 -19.86 2.10 3.28
CA LEU A 5 -19.33 2.12 4.65
C LEU A 5 -18.48 3.37 4.93
N ASN A 6 -18.00 4.05 3.89
CA ASN A 6 -17.23 5.28 4.02
C ASN A 6 -18.16 6.49 4.21
N ARG A 7 -18.08 7.10 5.39
CA ARG A 7 -18.94 8.23 5.81
C ARG A 7 -18.18 9.52 6.11
N VAL A 8 -17.04 9.76 5.45
CA VAL A 8 -16.21 10.97 5.69
C VAL A 8 -17.08 12.23 5.71
N LYS A 9 -17.86 12.48 4.65
CA LYS A 9 -18.72 13.67 4.54
C LYS A 9 -19.69 13.82 5.75
N ASP A 10 -20.35 12.74 6.15
CA ASP A 10 -21.28 12.74 7.29
C ASP A 10 -20.56 13.07 8.60
N ILE A 11 -19.40 12.43 8.84
CA ILE A 11 -18.61 12.64 10.05
C ILE A 11 -18.12 14.09 10.11
N LEU A 12 -17.63 14.63 9.00
CA LEU A 12 -17.17 16.03 8.95
C LEU A 12 -18.30 17.02 9.15
N ASN A 13 -19.49 16.77 8.59
CA ASN A 13 -20.66 17.61 8.83
C ASN A 13 -21.06 17.62 10.31
N LYS A 14 -21.02 16.45 10.98
CA LYS A 14 -21.26 16.36 12.43
C LYS A 14 -20.21 17.13 13.23
N VAL A 15 -18.93 17.01 12.86
CA VAL A 15 -17.84 17.73 13.53
C VAL A 15 -17.98 19.24 13.34
N LYS A 16 -18.29 19.72 12.13
CA LYS A 16 -18.59 21.14 11.84
C LYS A 16 -19.75 21.66 12.67
N HIS A 17 -20.84 20.89 12.76
CA HIS A 17 -22.00 21.26 13.58
C HIS A 17 -21.64 21.31 15.07
N ILE A 18 -20.92 20.31 15.58
CA ILE A 18 -20.45 20.27 16.97
C ILE A 18 -19.57 21.49 17.29
N GLN A 19 -18.64 21.85 16.40
CA GLN A 19 -17.81 23.04 16.57
C GLN A 19 -18.66 24.32 16.60
N LYS A 20 -19.57 24.49 15.62
CA LYS A 20 -20.45 25.65 15.54
C LYS A 20 -21.32 25.85 16.78
N GLU A 21 -21.82 24.75 17.37
CA GLU A 21 -22.61 24.83 18.61
C GLU A 21 -21.74 25.09 19.84
N ALA A 22 -20.49 24.61 19.85
CA ALA A 22 -19.54 24.92 20.92
C ALA A 22 -19.13 26.40 20.93
N ASP A 23 -18.96 27.02 19.75
CA ASP A 23 -18.56 28.42 19.61
C ASP A 23 -19.60 29.40 20.18
N LYS A 24 -20.85 28.97 20.35
CA LYS A 24 -21.93 29.76 20.99
C LYS A 24 -21.92 29.70 22.51
N LYS A 25 -21.09 28.85 23.12
CA LYS A 25 -21.11 28.55 24.56
C LYS A 25 -19.95 29.25 25.27
N LYS A 26 -20.08 29.43 26.59
CA LYS A 26 -18.97 29.86 27.44
C LYS A 26 -17.86 28.81 27.44
N GLU A 27 -16.60 29.22 27.60
CA GLU A 27 -15.42 28.37 27.40
C GLU A 27 -15.47 26.99 28.11
N LYS A 28 -15.81 26.95 29.40
CA LYS A 28 -15.92 25.69 30.16
C LYS A 28 -17.03 24.78 29.64
N GLU A 29 -18.18 25.35 29.28
CA GLU A 29 -19.33 24.62 28.75
C GLU A 29 -19.04 24.12 27.33
N ALA A 30 -18.36 24.92 26.51
CA ALA A 30 -17.90 24.56 25.17
C ALA A 30 -16.94 23.36 25.21
N ALA A 31 -15.96 23.36 26.12
CA ALA A 31 -15.00 22.27 26.26
C ALA A 31 -15.68 20.94 26.64
N LYS A 32 -16.61 20.97 27.61
CA LYS A 32 -17.42 19.80 28.00
C LYS A 32 -18.27 19.31 26.83
N TYR A 33 -18.97 20.22 26.16
CA TYR A 33 -19.81 19.91 25.00
C TYR A 33 -19.00 19.25 23.87
N LEU A 34 -17.84 19.81 23.51
CA LEU A 34 -16.97 19.24 22.48
C LEU A 34 -16.54 17.82 22.84
N THR A 35 -16.11 17.60 24.08
CA THR A 35 -15.67 16.29 24.57
C THR A 35 -16.80 15.27 24.47
N ASP A 36 -17.95 15.54 25.09
CA ASP A 36 -19.08 14.62 25.16
C ASP A 36 -19.63 14.27 23.76
N ARG A 37 -19.79 15.29 22.90
CA ARG A 37 -20.37 15.09 21.56
C ARG A 37 -19.40 14.39 20.62
N CYS A 38 -18.10 14.69 20.69
CA CYS A 38 -17.06 14.00 19.91
C CYS A 38 -16.94 12.53 20.31
N ASN A 39 -16.97 12.24 21.62
CA ASN A 39 -16.97 10.86 22.13
C ASN A 39 -18.18 10.09 21.60
N LYS A 40 -19.38 10.69 21.69
CA LYS A 40 -20.63 10.06 21.25
C LYS A 40 -20.65 9.77 19.76
N ILE A 41 -20.13 10.65 18.90
CA ILE A 41 -20.10 10.37 17.45
C ILE A 41 -19.11 9.26 17.09
N SER A 42 -17.97 9.17 17.78
CA SER A 42 -16.98 8.12 17.54
C SER A 42 -17.49 6.77 18.05
N GLN A 43 -18.03 6.73 19.27
CA GLN A 43 -18.62 5.54 19.86
C GLN A 43 -19.67 4.92 18.92
N ARG A 44 -20.62 5.73 18.45
CA ARG A 44 -21.66 5.28 17.50
C ARG A 44 -21.08 4.73 16.20
N GLU A 45 -19.98 5.30 15.72
CA GLU A 45 -19.35 4.85 14.48
C GLU A 45 -18.57 3.55 14.68
N HIS A 46 -17.95 3.34 15.85
CA HIS A 46 -17.35 2.06 16.22
C HIS A 46 -18.40 0.96 16.42
N GLU A 47 -19.49 1.24 17.14
CA GLU A 47 -20.63 0.34 17.31
C GLU A 47 -21.22 -0.05 15.94
N ARG A 48 -21.43 0.92 15.06
CA ARG A 48 -21.92 0.67 13.68
C ARG A 48 -21.00 -0.28 12.90
N LEU A 49 -19.69 -0.21 13.12
CA LEU A 49 -18.70 -1.06 12.45
C LEU A 49 -18.45 -2.37 13.20
N ASN A 50 -19.16 -2.61 14.30
CA ASN A 50 -18.98 -3.74 15.21
C ASN A 50 -17.51 -3.88 15.69
N VAL A 51 -16.90 -2.75 16.06
CA VAL A 51 -15.55 -2.70 16.64
C VAL A 51 -15.66 -2.32 18.11
N ILE A 52 -16.06 -3.30 18.92
CA ILE A 52 -16.19 -3.16 20.37
C ILE A 52 -14.97 -3.81 21.02
N VAL A 53 -14.34 -3.07 21.93
CA VAL A 53 -13.11 -3.48 22.63
C VAL A 53 -13.39 -3.53 24.11
N ASP A 54 -12.92 -4.58 24.77
CA ASP A 54 -12.96 -4.73 26.21
C ASP A 54 -12.14 -3.63 26.88
N LYS A 55 -12.70 -2.98 27.90
CA LYS A 55 -12.06 -1.83 28.55
C LYS A 55 -10.87 -2.24 29.43
N GLN A 56 -10.84 -3.47 29.94
CA GLN A 56 -9.81 -3.97 30.85
C GLN A 56 -8.68 -4.63 30.07
N THR A 57 -9.02 -5.55 29.16
CA THR A 57 -8.04 -6.36 28.42
C THR A 57 -7.59 -5.71 27.13
N GLY A 58 -8.36 -4.76 26.59
CA GLY A 58 -8.09 -4.16 25.28
C GLY A 58 -8.34 -5.09 24.11
N GLN A 59 -8.93 -6.27 24.34
CA GLN A 59 -9.24 -7.26 23.31
C GLN A 59 -10.53 -6.94 22.55
N LEU A 60 -10.61 -7.41 21.32
CA LEU A 60 -11.80 -7.23 20.49
C LEU A 60 -12.91 -8.19 20.95
N LEU A 61 -14.09 -7.65 21.25
CA LEU A 61 -15.26 -8.41 21.74
C LEU A 61 -16.21 -8.85 20.61
N SER A 62 -15.94 -8.43 19.37
CA SER A 62 -16.89 -8.56 18.26
C SER A 62 -16.17 -8.64 16.93
N GLU A 63 -16.75 -9.36 15.97
CA GLU A 63 -16.24 -9.40 14.61
C GLU A 63 -16.67 -8.13 13.84
N PRO A 64 -15.71 -7.32 13.34
CA PRO A 64 -16.02 -6.11 12.59
C PRO A 64 -16.79 -6.40 11.30
N VAL A 65 -17.70 -5.50 10.95
CA VAL A 65 -18.52 -5.57 9.71
C VAL A 65 -17.65 -5.49 8.44
N CYS A 66 -16.37 -5.14 8.56
CA CYS A 66 -15.44 -5.04 7.45
C CYS A 66 -14.04 -5.49 7.85
N SER A 67 -13.15 -5.71 6.88
CA SER A 67 -11.78 -6.13 7.19
C SER A 67 -11.04 -5.12 8.07
N TYR A 68 -10.13 -5.63 8.90
CA TYR A 68 -9.38 -4.84 9.87
C TYR A 68 -8.61 -3.70 9.21
N ARG A 69 -7.99 -3.97 8.06
CA ARG A 69 -7.29 -2.97 7.23
C ARG A 69 -8.24 -1.90 6.67
N TYR A 70 -9.46 -2.29 6.25
CA TYR A 70 -10.44 -1.34 5.75
C TYR A 70 -10.99 -0.45 6.86
N TYR A 71 -11.29 -1.00 8.04
CA TYR A 71 -11.61 -0.23 9.24
C TYR A 71 -10.53 0.81 9.57
N SER A 72 -9.25 0.38 9.63
CA SER A 72 -8.13 1.27 9.90
C SER A 72 -8.03 2.40 8.86
N GLN A 73 -8.25 2.07 7.58
CA GLN A 73 -8.31 3.06 6.51
C GLN A 73 -9.48 4.05 6.67
N LEU A 74 -10.67 3.59 7.07
CA LEU A 74 -11.82 4.47 7.33
C LEU A 74 -11.53 5.45 8.45
N MET A 75 -11.01 4.96 9.58
CA MET A 75 -10.59 5.78 10.71
C MET A 75 -9.56 6.84 10.29
N GLN A 76 -8.54 6.44 9.52
CA GLN A 76 -7.55 7.38 9.00
C GLN A 76 -8.15 8.42 8.04
N ASN A 77 -9.11 8.04 7.21
CA ASN A 77 -9.82 8.99 6.34
C ASN A 77 -10.60 10.02 7.17
N TYR A 78 -11.29 9.59 8.24
CA TYR A 78 -12.01 10.50 9.14
C TYR A 78 -11.04 11.47 9.82
N ARG A 79 -9.92 10.96 10.34
CA ARG A 79 -8.87 11.79 10.94
C ARG A 79 -8.29 12.82 9.97
N ASN A 80 -8.00 12.40 8.73
CA ASN A 80 -7.48 13.31 7.70
C ASN A 80 -8.51 14.39 7.34
N GLY A 81 -9.78 14.02 7.20
CA GLY A 81 -10.88 14.96 6.99
C GLY A 81 -11.01 15.97 8.12
N ILE A 82 -10.98 15.51 9.38
CA ILE A 82 -11.05 16.39 10.56
C ILE A 82 -9.86 17.32 10.60
N LYS A 83 -8.66 16.81 10.33
CA LYS A 83 -7.43 17.61 10.24
C LYS A 83 -7.55 18.71 9.18
N ALA A 84 -8.12 18.40 8.02
CA ALA A 84 -8.34 19.34 6.92
C ALA A 84 -9.38 20.43 7.23
N LEU A 85 -10.23 20.27 8.26
CA LEU A 85 -11.12 21.34 8.72
C LEU A 85 -10.38 22.49 9.40
N GLY A 86 -9.13 22.29 9.83
CA GLY A 86 -8.33 23.33 10.47
C GLY A 86 -8.74 23.69 11.90
N PHE A 87 -9.73 22.99 12.48
CA PHE A 87 -10.15 23.19 13.86
C PHE A 87 -9.08 22.74 14.87
N ARG A 88 -8.97 23.48 15.97
CA ARG A 88 -7.96 23.26 17.02
C ARG A 88 -8.52 22.43 18.17
N HIS A 89 -7.64 21.81 18.95
CA HIS A 89 -8.06 21.23 20.22
C HIS A 89 -8.61 22.31 21.16
N HIS A 90 -9.74 22.08 21.81
CA HIS A 90 -10.34 23.05 22.72
C HIS A 90 -9.42 23.42 23.90
N ALA A 91 -8.63 22.45 24.37
CA ALA A 91 -7.64 22.64 25.43
C ALA A 91 -6.20 22.87 24.91
N ILE A 92 -6.02 23.30 23.66
CA ILE A 92 -4.69 23.45 23.05
C ILE A 92 -3.75 24.36 23.86
N LYS A 93 -4.27 25.49 24.38
CA LYS A 93 -3.50 26.43 25.23
C LYS A 93 -2.97 25.72 26.48
N HIS A 94 -3.84 24.98 27.16
CA HIS A 94 -3.46 24.21 28.34
C HIS A 94 -2.39 23.15 28.00
N HIS A 95 -2.59 22.37 26.93
CA HIS A 95 -1.64 21.33 26.54
C HIS A 95 -0.25 21.89 26.20
N ILE A 96 -0.20 22.96 25.41
CA ILE A 96 1.07 23.62 25.04
C ILE A 96 1.73 24.27 26.26
N ASN A 97 0.99 25.00 27.09
CA ASN A 97 1.56 25.68 28.26
C ASN A 97 2.11 24.68 29.29
N THR A 98 1.43 23.56 29.50
CA THR A 98 1.93 22.48 30.36
C THR A 98 3.22 21.88 29.81
N PHE A 99 3.31 21.68 28.49
CA PHE A 99 4.52 21.19 27.84
C PHE A 99 5.68 22.20 27.95
N LEU A 100 5.41 23.49 27.70
CA LEU A 100 6.39 24.57 27.82
C LEU A 100 6.86 24.79 29.25
N ARG A 101 6.01 24.61 30.27
CA ARG A 101 6.44 24.68 31.67
C ARG A 101 7.52 23.64 31.99
N LYS A 102 7.41 22.45 31.40
CA LYS A 102 8.35 21.35 31.64
C LYS A 102 9.65 21.48 30.85
N TYR A 103 9.59 22.02 29.64
CA TYR A 103 10.69 21.97 28.67
C TYR A 103 11.12 23.32 28.07
N GLY A 104 10.35 24.39 28.27
CA GLY A 104 10.53 25.70 27.65
C GLY A 104 11.90 26.32 27.90
N ASN A 105 12.33 26.33 29.16
CA ASN A 105 13.65 26.85 29.55
C ASN A 105 14.80 25.87 29.24
N LYS A 106 14.48 24.62 28.89
CA LYS A 106 15.47 23.56 28.64
C LYS A 106 15.86 23.44 27.16
N LYS A 107 15.12 24.08 26.25
CA LYS A 107 15.36 24.02 24.82
C LYS A 107 15.14 25.38 24.18
N GLU A 108 16.20 25.92 23.61
CA GLU A 108 16.17 27.22 22.93
C GLU A 108 15.12 27.25 21.81
N GLY A 109 14.40 28.37 21.70
CA GLY A 109 13.41 28.58 20.63
C GLY A 109 12.14 27.74 20.73
N LEU A 110 11.94 26.93 21.78
CA LEU A 110 10.75 26.08 21.93
C LEU A 110 9.45 26.89 22.02
N HIS A 111 9.48 28.02 22.74
CA HIS A 111 8.35 28.94 22.87
C HIS A 111 7.92 29.54 21.53
N LYS A 112 8.88 29.82 20.62
CA LYS A 112 8.58 30.32 19.26
C LYS A 112 7.97 29.24 18.37
N LYS A 113 8.33 27.97 18.59
CA LYS A 113 7.87 26.83 17.78
C LYS A 113 6.51 26.29 18.24
N LEU A 114 6.20 26.38 19.54
CA LEU A 114 4.98 25.89 20.15
C LEU A 114 4.17 27.04 20.77
N ASP A 115 3.61 27.91 19.93
CA ASP A 115 2.71 28.97 20.37
C ASP A 115 1.25 28.63 19.96
N PRO A 116 0.29 28.58 20.91
CA PRO A 116 -1.11 28.29 20.61
C PRO A 116 -1.78 29.22 19.61
N HIS A 117 -1.22 30.40 19.31
CA HIS A 117 -1.77 31.38 18.37
C HIS A 117 -1.30 31.17 16.93
N LEU A 118 -0.19 30.45 16.72
CA LEU A 118 0.30 30.14 15.38
C LEU A 118 -0.78 29.47 14.52
N PRO A 119 -0.77 29.64 13.19
CA PRO A 119 -1.60 28.85 12.29
C PRO A 119 -1.43 27.36 12.56
N ILE A 120 -2.53 26.59 12.53
CA ILE A 120 -2.50 25.17 12.89
C ILE A 120 -1.55 24.36 12.00
N GLU A 121 -1.43 24.73 10.72
CA GLU A 121 -0.45 24.11 9.82
C GLU A 121 0.98 24.35 10.29
N LYS A 122 1.30 25.58 10.72
CA LYS A 122 2.64 25.90 11.22
C LYS A 122 2.96 25.15 12.51
N LEU A 123 1.98 25.00 13.40
CA LEU A 123 2.12 24.17 14.60
C LEU A 123 2.40 22.70 14.26
N ARG A 124 1.70 22.14 13.26
CA ARG A 124 1.94 20.76 12.79
C ARG A 124 3.36 20.58 12.25
N GLU A 125 3.82 21.50 11.39
CA GLU A 125 5.19 21.51 10.86
C GLU A 125 6.22 21.59 11.98
N ASN A 126 6.05 22.53 12.91
CA ASN A 126 6.96 22.73 14.03
C ASN A 126 7.03 21.47 14.92
N ILE A 127 5.90 20.80 15.19
CA ILE A 127 5.87 19.54 15.94
C ILE A 127 6.62 18.43 15.16
N ILE A 128 6.48 18.35 13.84
CA ILE A 128 7.21 17.37 13.02
C ILE A 128 8.72 17.62 13.11
N LEU A 129 9.15 18.87 12.97
CA LEU A 129 10.56 19.26 13.10
C LEU A 129 11.12 18.95 14.48
N LEU A 130 10.37 19.29 15.54
CA LEU A 130 10.75 18.98 16.91
C LEU A 130 10.87 17.47 17.13
N ARG A 131 9.96 16.66 16.56
CA ARG A 131 10.03 15.19 16.69
C ARG A 131 11.23 14.60 15.97
N ALA A 132 11.64 15.14 14.83
CA ALA A 132 12.81 14.65 14.11
C ALA A 132 14.09 14.85 14.92
N ASN A 133 14.20 15.97 15.65
CA ASN A 133 15.38 16.34 16.44
C ASN A 133 15.33 15.82 17.89
N THR A 134 14.65 14.69 18.14
CA THR A 134 14.55 14.13 19.50
C THR A 134 15.19 12.77 19.61
N VAL A 135 15.86 12.58 20.75
CA VAL A 135 16.40 11.27 21.14
C VAL A 135 15.24 10.29 21.32
N THR A 136 15.37 9.12 20.69
CA THR A 136 14.41 8.00 20.84
C THR A 136 14.30 7.59 22.30
N GLY A 137 13.08 7.31 22.77
CA GLY A 137 12.83 6.92 24.17
C GLY A 137 12.85 8.07 25.19
N SER A 138 13.27 9.28 24.83
CA SER A 138 13.30 10.40 25.77
C SER A 138 11.90 10.82 26.24
N ASP A 139 11.81 11.27 27.50
CA ASP A 139 10.59 11.83 28.08
C ASP A 139 10.04 12.98 27.24
N PHE A 140 10.93 13.85 26.73
CA PHE A 140 10.53 14.94 25.83
C PHE A 140 9.81 14.41 24.60
N ARG A 141 10.32 13.35 23.97
CA ARG A 141 9.69 12.75 22.80
C ARG A 141 8.34 12.14 23.15
N ARG A 142 8.22 11.42 24.27
CA ARG A 142 6.96 10.84 24.75
C ARG A 142 5.89 11.92 24.97
N ASP A 143 6.25 12.99 25.66
CA ASP A 143 5.34 14.10 25.96
C ASP A 143 4.99 14.90 24.69
N LEU A 144 5.92 15.01 23.73
CA LEU A 144 5.64 15.66 22.43
C LEU A 144 4.73 14.81 21.55
N LEU A 145 4.77 13.48 21.70
CA LEU A 145 3.84 12.56 21.01
C LEU A 145 2.43 12.63 21.62
N SER A 146 2.32 12.87 22.93
CA SER A 146 1.04 13.00 23.63
C SER A 146 0.39 14.39 23.49
N LEU A 147 1.14 15.39 22.99
CA LEU A 147 0.64 16.75 22.79
C LEU A 147 -0.56 16.79 21.83
N ARG A 148 -1.70 17.31 22.32
CA ARG A 148 -2.95 17.39 21.57
C ARG A 148 -3.19 18.77 20.97
N ILE A 149 -3.04 18.89 19.65
CA ILE A 149 -3.25 20.14 18.91
C ILE A 149 -4.45 20.08 17.94
N GLU A 150 -4.81 18.89 17.47
CA GLU A 150 -5.90 18.70 16.52
C GLU A 150 -7.26 18.79 17.22
N HIS A 151 -8.33 19.06 16.48
CA HIS A 151 -9.69 19.01 17.03
C HIS A 151 -9.96 17.70 17.80
N HIS A 152 -10.70 17.76 18.91
CA HIS A 152 -10.87 16.62 19.82
C HIS A 152 -11.33 15.33 19.13
N ALA A 153 -12.24 15.44 18.15
CA ALA A 153 -12.69 14.30 17.33
C ALA A 153 -11.55 13.55 16.62
N TYR A 154 -10.46 14.22 16.24
CA TYR A 154 -9.30 13.59 15.59
C TYR A 154 -8.72 12.44 16.42
N TYR A 155 -8.67 12.61 17.74
CA TYR A 155 -8.17 11.60 18.68
C TYR A 155 -9.20 10.50 18.91
N MET A 156 -10.48 10.82 18.82
CA MET A 156 -11.56 9.84 19.03
C MET A 156 -11.70 8.86 17.88
N PHE A 157 -11.27 9.22 16.67
CA PHE A 157 -11.25 8.34 15.49
C PHE A 157 -9.91 7.63 15.28
N GLU A 158 -9.08 7.49 16.33
CA GLU A 158 -7.89 6.65 16.26
C GLU A 158 -8.28 5.15 16.09
N PRO A 159 -7.66 4.39 15.16
CA PRO A 159 -7.92 2.96 15.07
C PRO A 159 -7.61 2.27 16.39
N LYS A 160 -8.49 1.37 16.83
CA LYS A 160 -8.32 0.61 18.09
C LYS A 160 -7.02 -0.21 18.07
N SER A 161 -6.37 -0.30 19.24
CA SER A 161 -5.08 -0.97 19.40
C SER A 161 -5.12 -2.44 18.98
N ALA A 162 -6.12 -3.22 19.41
CA ALA A 162 -6.30 -4.62 18.99
C ALA A 162 -6.25 -4.82 17.47
N ILE A 163 -6.86 -3.89 16.72
CA ILE A 163 -6.84 -3.92 15.25
C ILE A 163 -5.46 -3.56 14.70
N LYS A 164 -4.77 -2.59 15.30
CA LYS A 164 -3.40 -2.21 14.91
C LYS A 164 -2.41 -3.35 15.19
N ASP A 165 -2.53 -4.00 16.34
CA ASP A 165 -1.68 -5.12 16.74
C ASP A 165 -1.88 -6.30 15.78
N TRP A 166 -3.13 -6.66 15.49
CA TRP A 166 -3.42 -7.70 14.49
C TRP A 166 -2.83 -7.37 13.12
N ILE A 167 -2.94 -6.12 12.65
CA ILE A 167 -2.37 -5.72 11.35
C ILE A 167 -0.84 -5.86 11.36
N ARG A 168 -0.18 -5.43 12.45
CA ARG A 168 1.27 -5.57 12.60
C ARG A 168 1.70 -7.03 12.57
N ASP A 169 0.99 -7.89 13.29
CA ASP A 169 1.33 -9.32 13.37
C ASP A 169 1.11 -10.03 12.03
N ASP A 170 0.01 -9.71 11.33
CA ASP A 170 -0.24 -10.25 9.99
C ASP A 170 0.80 -9.72 8.98
N ASP A 171 1.14 -8.43 9.02
CA ASP A 171 2.18 -7.86 8.15
C ASP A 171 3.55 -8.54 8.39
N GLN A 172 3.91 -8.82 9.65
CA GLN A 172 5.14 -9.55 9.99
C GLN A 172 5.11 -11.00 9.46
N LYS A 173 3.99 -11.70 9.63
CA LYS A 173 3.82 -13.06 9.09
C LYS A 173 3.95 -13.09 7.56
N GLN A 174 3.33 -12.13 6.86
CA GLN A 174 3.45 -12.02 5.40
C GLN A 174 4.86 -11.66 4.95
N LEU A 175 5.57 -10.80 5.69
CA LEU A 175 6.96 -10.46 5.42
C LEU A 175 7.87 -11.68 5.58
N ASN A 176 7.76 -12.39 6.70
CA ASN A 176 8.54 -13.62 6.95
C ASN A 176 8.27 -14.65 5.86
N LYS A 177 7.00 -14.89 5.50
CA LYS A 177 6.65 -15.79 4.39
C LYS A 177 7.36 -15.39 3.09
N LYS A 178 7.38 -14.09 2.79
CA LYS A 178 8.03 -13.57 1.58
C LYS A 178 9.55 -13.75 1.61
N LEU A 179 10.19 -13.50 2.76
CA LEU A 179 11.64 -13.65 2.92
C LEU A 179 12.10 -15.11 2.78
N HIS A 180 11.27 -16.06 3.21
CA HIS A 180 11.54 -17.50 3.06
C HIS A 180 11.05 -18.11 1.74
N THR A 181 10.65 -17.28 0.77
CA THR A 181 10.36 -17.73 -0.59
C THR A 181 11.41 -17.14 -1.52
N GLN A 182 12.40 -17.95 -1.87
CA GLN A 182 13.44 -17.56 -2.82
C GLN A 182 12.90 -17.62 -4.25
N ILE A 183 13.19 -16.58 -5.02
CA ILE A 183 12.79 -16.46 -6.43
C ILE A 183 14.06 -16.31 -7.25
N LEU A 184 14.32 -17.27 -8.12
CA LEU A 184 15.46 -17.27 -9.03
C LEU A 184 15.10 -16.51 -10.30
N VAL A 185 16.03 -15.71 -10.80
CA VAL A 185 15.79 -14.79 -11.92
C VAL A 185 17.00 -14.72 -12.83
N ASN A 186 16.78 -14.91 -14.11
CA ASN A 186 17.77 -14.64 -15.14
C ASN A 186 17.86 -13.13 -15.42
N PRO A 187 18.99 -12.46 -15.13
CA PRO A 187 19.11 -11.01 -15.31
C PRO A 187 19.00 -10.56 -16.77
N GLU A 188 19.56 -11.34 -17.71
CA GLU A 188 19.54 -11.01 -19.14
C GLU A 188 18.14 -11.16 -19.75
N TRP A 189 17.37 -12.14 -19.25
CA TRP A 189 15.94 -12.25 -19.59
C TRP A 189 15.16 -11.00 -19.14
N VAL A 190 15.41 -10.47 -17.93
CA VAL A 190 14.73 -9.26 -17.44
C VAL A 190 15.09 -8.04 -18.28
N LYS A 191 16.39 -7.85 -18.59
CA LYS A 191 16.88 -6.76 -19.47
C LYS A 191 16.23 -6.83 -20.85
N THR A 192 16.19 -8.02 -21.44
CA THR A 192 15.57 -8.28 -22.76
C THR A 192 14.07 -8.04 -22.73
N LEU A 193 13.38 -8.52 -21.70
CA LEU A 193 11.95 -8.29 -21.51
C LEU A 193 11.65 -6.79 -21.42
N ALA A 194 12.38 -6.05 -20.59
CA ALA A 194 12.20 -4.60 -20.45
C ALA A 194 12.38 -3.90 -21.79
N ARG A 195 13.45 -4.22 -22.53
CA ARG A 195 13.70 -3.65 -23.88
C ARG A 195 12.55 -3.97 -24.83
N ASN A 196 12.17 -5.23 -24.96
CA ASN A 196 11.11 -5.68 -25.88
C ASN A 196 9.77 -5.00 -25.59
N LEU A 197 9.39 -4.82 -24.31
CA LEU A 197 8.15 -4.12 -23.96
C LEU A 197 8.16 -2.66 -24.41
N LEU A 198 9.32 -2.00 -24.36
CA LEU A 198 9.45 -0.57 -24.67
C LEU A 198 9.71 -0.28 -26.15
N THR A 199 10.23 -1.24 -26.91
CA THR A 199 10.56 -1.08 -28.34
C THR A 199 9.53 -1.67 -29.30
N LYS A 200 8.49 -2.37 -28.80
CA LYS A 200 7.33 -2.79 -29.61
C LYS A 200 6.81 -1.64 -30.47
N THR A 201 6.46 -1.93 -31.72
CA THR A 201 5.88 -0.95 -32.67
C THR A 201 4.63 -0.30 -32.08
N GLU A 202 3.70 -1.14 -31.62
CA GLU A 202 2.46 -0.71 -30.96
C GLU A 202 2.36 -1.26 -29.52
N PRO A 203 3.05 -0.63 -28.56
CA PRO A 203 3.04 -1.07 -27.19
C PRO A 203 1.74 -0.62 -26.51
N SER A 204 1.13 -1.53 -25.77
CA SER A 204 0.00 -1.20 -24.90
C SER A 204 0.45 -0.31 -23.73
N THR A 205 -0.51 0.33 -23.06
CA THR A 205 -0.24 1.08 -21.82
C THR A 205 0.43 0.21 -20.76
N SER A 206 0.07 -1.08 -20.71
CA SER A 206 0.66 -2.05 -19.78
C SER A 206 2.11 -2.37 -20.15
N ASP A 207 2.42 -2.57 -21.43
CA ASP A 207 3.79 -2.82 -21.90
C ASP A 207 4.70 -1.67 -21.50
N LEU A 208 4.30 -0.43 -21.81
CA LEU A 208 5.06 0.77 -21.48
C LEU A 208 5.25 0.91 -19.97
N CYS A 209 4.17 0.79 -19.17
CA CYS A 209 4.25 0.95 -17.73
C CYS A 209 5.15 -0.11 -17.07
N ILE A 210 5.05 -1.37 -17.49
CA ILE A 210 5.83 -2.48 -16.92
C ILE A 210 7.29 -2.37 -17.36
N GLY A 211 7.55 -2.09 -18.63
CA GLY A 211 8.91 -1.90 -19.15
C GLY A 211 9.63 -0.74 -18.45
N ILE A 212 8.96 0.40 -18.24
CA ILE A 212 9.53 1.53 -17.48
C ILE A 212 9.76 1.13 -16.02
N ALA A 213 8.85 0.37 -15.40
CA ALA A 213 9.00 -0.09 -14.02
C ALA A 213 10.20 -1.02 -13.85
N LEU A 214 10.41 -1.95 -14.79
CA LEU A 214 11.60 -2.79 -14.83
C LEU A 214 12.86 -1.96 -15.08
N ALA A 215 12.82 -1.01 -16.01
CA ALA A 215 14.02 -0.27 -16.41
C ALA A 215 14.52 0.78 -15.40
N SER A 216 13.63 1.31 -14.55
CA SER A 216 13.91 2.46 -13.66
C SER A 216 13.54 2.23 -12.18
N GLY A 217 12.89 1.10 -11.89
CA GLY A 217 12.38 0.77 -10.57
C GLY A 217 11.31 1.72 -10.03
N ARG A 218 10.70 2.60 -10.84
CA ARG A 218 9.71 3.60 -10.35
C ARG A 218 8.36 2.96 -9.98
N ARG A 219 7.62 3.62 -9.07
CA ARG A 219 6.29 3.16 -8.63
C ARG A 219 5.23 3.43 -9.70
N LEU A 220 4.13 2.66 -9.67
CA LEU A 220 2.99 2.84 -10.58
C LEU A 220 2.59 4.31 -10.75
N THR A 221 2.24 4.99 -9.68
CA THR A 221 1.77 6.39 -9.75
C THR A 221 2.86 7.35 -10.18
N GLU A 222 4.14 7.06 -9.91
CA GLU A 222 5.25 7.85 -10.43
C GLU A 222 5.28 7.72 -11.95
N ILE A 223 5.30 6.48 -12.46
CA ILE A 223 5.34 6.19 -13.90
C ILE A 223 4.11 6.76 -14.61
N MET A 224 2.91 6.68 -14.02
CA MET A 224 1.66 7.11 -14.66
C MET A 224 1.37 8.60 -14.49
N LYS A 225 1.92 9.27 -13.47
CA LYS A 225 1.62 10.67 -13.18
C LYS A 225 2.84 11.56 -12.89
N THR A 226 3.64 11.26 -11.88
CA THR A 226 4.54 12.30 -11.32
C THR A 226 5.98 12.27 -11.82
N ALA A 227 6.45 11.15 -12.36
CA ALA A 227 7.83 11.00 -12.81
C ALA A 227 8.16 11.94 -13.97
N SER A 228 9.33 12.57 -13.87
CA SER A 228 10.04 13.17 -14.98
C SER A 228 11.39 12.47 -15.09
N LEU A 229 11.76 12.04 -16.30
CA LEU A 229 13.01 11.36 -16.59
C LEU A 229 13.76 12.12 -17.68
N LYS A 230 15.06 12.31 -17.49
CA LYS A 230 15.99 12.78 -18.53
C LYS A 230 17.15 11.80 -18.61
N ALA A 231 17.59 11.45 -19.82
CA ALA A 231 18.81 10.67 -19.98
C ALA A 231 20.03 11.56 -19.68
N VAL A 232 20.92 11.07 -18.83
CA VAL A 232 22.22 11.70 -18.55
C VAL A 232 23.27 11.11 -19.49
N ASP A 233 23.26 9.78 -19.59
CA ASP A 233 24.04 8.95 -20.49
C ASP A 233 23.22 7.69 -20.83
N ASP A 234 23.81 6.71 -21.51
CA ASP A 234 23.09 5.50 -21.94
C ASP A 234 22.58 4.63 -20.80
N LYS A 235 23.18 4.70 -19.61
CA LYS A 235 22.84 3.84 -18.46
C LYS A 235 22.35 4.63 -17.23
N THR A 236 22.17 5.95 -17.35
CA THR A 236 21.80 6.81 -16.23
C THR A 236 20.64 7.73 -16.59
N LEU A 237 19.65 7.78 -15.68
CA LEU A 237 18.49 8.67 -15.76
C LEU A 237 18.53 9.69 -14.61
N LEU A 238 18.25 10.95 -14.91
CA LEU A 238 17.93 11.96 -13.91
C LEU A 238 16.42 11.91 -13.63
N PHE A 239 16.05 11.57 -12.41
CA PHE A 239 14.66 11.37 -11.99
C PHE A 239 14.18 12.45 -11.01
N SER A 240 12.96 12.94 -11.23
CA SER A 240 12.22 13.77 -10.27
C SER A 240 10.76 13.35 -10.17
N GLY A 241 10.05 13.87 -9.16
CA GLY A 241 8.64 13.54 -8.92
C GLY A 241 8.41 12.32 -8.01
N GLN A 242 9.38 12.04 -7.12
CA GLN A 242 9.31 10.99 -6.11
C GLN A 242 8.07 11.13 -5.21
N LEU A 243 7.35 10.03 -5.02
CA LEU A 243 6.22 9.97 -4.08
C LEU A 243 6.64 9.37 -2.72
N LYS A 244 5.75 9.47 -1.73
CA LYS A 244 5.93 8.92 -0.36
C LYS A 244 7.17 9.47 0.36
N THR A 245 7.43 10.76 0.19
CA THR A 245 8.62 11.42 0.76
C THR A 245 8.47 11.81 2.24
N LYS A 246 7.31 11.55 2.87
CA LYS A 246 7.03 11.68 4.32
C LYS A 246 7.51 13.01 4.93
N ASN A 247 6.98 14.13 4.44
CA ASN A 247 7.35 15.48 4.91
C ASN A 247 8.82 15.86 4.72
N ARG A 248 9.59 15.17 3.85
CA ARG A 248 10.96 15.56 3.51
C ARG A 248 11.12 17.01 3.11
N TYR A 249 10.09 17.61 2.51
CA TYR A 249 10.06 19.05 2.19
C TYR A 249 10.27 19.98 3.39
N LEU A 250 10.10 19.49 4.63
CA LEU A 250 10.39 20.25 5.85
C LEU A 250 11.87 20.23 6.22
N PHE A 251 12.65 19.29 5.67
CA PHE A 251 14.05 19.05 6.00
C PHE A 251 14.99 19.38 4.84
N GLU A 252 14.53 19.16 3.61
CA GLU A 252 15.33 19.31 2.39
C GLU A 252 14.45 19.61 1.16
N GLU A 253 15.03 20.27 0.17
CA GLU A 253 14.44 20.34 -1.16
C GLU A 253 14.61 18.97 -1.86
N ILE A 254 13.52 18.43 -2.38
CA ILE A 254 13.54 17.12 -3.05
C ILE A 254 14.04 17.33 -4.49
N SER A 255 15.34 17.50 -4.60
CA SER A 255 16.03 17.71 -5.87
C SER A 255 15.94 16.47 -6.77
N PRO A 256 15.95 16.65 -8.10
CA PRO A 256 16.16 15.55 -9.04
C PRO A 256 17.45 14.80 -8.70
N TYR A 257 17.45 13.48 -8.85
CA TYR A 257 18.62 12.66 -8.54
C TYR A 257 18.82 11.56 -9.58
N GLN A 258 20.08 11.13 -9.74
CA GLN A 258 20.45 10.11 -10.71
C GLN A 258 20.04 8.71 -10.24
N ILE A 259 19.47 7.94 -11.15
CA ILE A 259 19.15 6.53 -10.99
C ILE A 259 19.72 5.74 -12.17
N PRO A 260 20.16 4.50 -11.94
CA PRO A 260 20.49 3.59 -13.04
C PRO A 260 19.33 3.36 -14.00
N SER A 261 19.67 3.12 -15.25
CA SER A 261 18.77 2.63 -16.29
C SER A 261 19.22 1.22 -16.65
N MET A 262 18.34 0.24 -16.47
CA MET A 262 18.63 -1.17 -16.77
C MET A 262 18.90 -1.42 -18.26
N ILE A 263 18.32 -0.59 -19.12
CA ILE A 263 18.49 -0.59 -20.58
C ILE A 263 18.84 0.84 -21.03
N GLU A 264 18.99 1.07 -22.34
CA GLU A 264 19.31 2.39 -22.90
C GLU A 264 18.34 3.47 -22.40
N ALA A 265 18.88 4.48 -21.69
CA ALA A 265 18.11 5.51 -21.02
C ALA A 265 17.16 6.27 -21.97
N GLN A 266 17.59 6.50 -23.22
CA GLN A 266 16.79 7.16 -24.25
C GLN A 266 15.52 6.38 -24.61
N ILE A 267 15.57 5.04 -24.59
CA ILE A 267 14.38 4.21 -24.82
C ILE A 267 13.37 4.42 -23.68
N VAL A 268 13.87 4.46 -22.43
CA VAL A 268 13.02 4.65 -21.24
C VAL A 268 12.34 6.02 -21.25
N VAL A 269 13.07 7.09 -21.59
CA VAL A 269 12.52 8.45 -21.67
C VAL A 269 11.44 8.53 -22.75
N LYS A 270 11.73 8.07 -23.98
CA LYS A 270 10.75 8.06 -25.08
C LYS A 270 9.50 7.23 -24.74
N ALA A 271 9.68 6.11 -24.05
CA ALA A 271 8.58 5.27 -23.59
C ALA A 271 7.69 5.98 -22.57
N LEU A 272 8.27 6.73 -21.62
CA LEU A 272 7.52 7.52 -20.65
C LEU A 272 6.67 8.58 -21.35
N ASP A 273 7.24 9.30 -22.32
CA ASP A 273 6.52 10.31 -23.09
C ASP A 273 5.36 9.69 -23.90
N LYS A 274 5.60 8.56 -24.58
CA LYS A 274 4.56 7.81 -25.31
C LYS A 274 3.44 7.38 -24.36
N LEU A 275 3.78 6.87 -23.19
CA LEU A 275 2.81 6.49 -22.16
C LEU A 275 1.98 7.69 -21.70
N ARG A 276 2.61 8.85 -21.45
CA ARG A 276 1.91 10.05 -20.97
C ARG A 276 0.99 10.64 -22.01
N LYS A 277 1.42 10.68 -23.27
CA LYS A 277 0.53 11.09 -24.37
C LYS A 277 -0.74 10.22 -24.43
N LYS A 278 -0.61 8.90 -24.24
CA LYS A 278 -1.74 7.96 -24.24
C LYS A 278 -2.68 8.09 -23.03
N THR A 279 -2.17 8.50 -21.86
CA THR A 279 -2.90 8.36 -20.57
C THR A 279 -3.21 9.67 -19.87
N GLN A 280 -2.63 10.80 -20.30
CA GLN A 280 -2.75 12.07 -19.59
C GLN A 280 -4.19 12.57 -19.41
N ASN A 281 -5.07 12.30 -20.38
CA ASN A 281 -6.47 12.74 -20.39
C ASN A 281 -7.43 11.67 -19.87
N ASP A 282 -6.91 10.56 -19.33
CA ASP A 282 -7.73 9.49 -18.80
C ASP A 282 -8.60 10.00 -17.64
N PRO A 283 -9.93 9.78 -17.66
CA PRO A 283 -10.82 10.32 -16.65
C PRO A 283 -10.61 9.63 -15.30
N LEU A 284 -10.68 10.43 -14.23
CA LEU A 284 -10.60 10.01 -12.84
C LEU A 284 -11.83 10.49 -12.08
N LYS A 285 -12.33 9.63 -11.19
CA LYS A 285 -13.39 9.94 -10.25
C LYS A 285 -13.00 9.44 -8.88
N TYR A 286 -12.88 10.34 -7.91
CA TYR A 286 -12.45 9.99 -6.54
C TYR A 286 -13.09 10.89 -5.50
N GLN A 287 -12.98 10.49 -4.23
CA GLN A 287 -13.38 11.31 -3.10
C GLN A 287 -12.17 12.09 -2.61
N ASN A 288 -12.29 13.41 -2.44
CA ASN A 288 -11.28 14.21 -1.76
C ASN A 288 -11.30 13.95 -0.24
N VAL A 289 -10.41 14.62 0.48
CA VAL A 289 -10.27 14.56 1.94
C VAL A 289 -11.56 14.93 2.70
N PHE A 290 -12.48 15.68 2.07
CA PHE A 290 -13.79 16.03 2.62
C PHE A 290 -14.90 15.04 2.27
N GLY A 291 -14.60 14.00 1.50
CA GLY A 291 -15.56 13.00 1.03
C GLY A 291 -16.39 13.43 -0.18
N GLU A 292 -16.00 14.51 -0.85
CA GLU A 292 -16.69 15.05 -2.02
C GLU A 292 -16.21 14.36 -3.29
N MET A 293 -17.13 14.07 -4.20
CA MET A 293 -16.79 13.43 -5.47
C MET A 293 -16.17 14.44 -6.44
N ILE A 294 -14.90 14.25 -6.76
CA ILE A 294 -14.14 15.04 -7.73
C ILE A 294 -14.04 14.27 -9.04
N LYS A 295 -14.24 14.98 -10.16
CA LYS A 295 -13.91 14.53 -11.51
C LYS A 295 -12.62 15.23 -11.95
N SER A 296 -11.66 14.49 -12.47
CA SER A 296 -10.37 15.03 -12.92
C SER A 296 -9.79 14.15 -14.04
N GLU A 297 -8.57 14.46 -14.45
CA GLU A 297 -7.76 13.68 -15.40
C GLU A 297 -6.41 13.34 -14.75
N VAL A 298 -5.71 12.35 -15.29
CA VAL A 298 -4.41 11.90 -14.77
C VAL A 298 -3.39 13.04 -14.65
N LYS A 299 -3.31 13.93 -15.64
CA LYS A 299 -2.33 15.03 -15.63
C LYS A 299 -2.63 16.19 -14.67
N LYS A 300 -3.89 16.37 -14.25
CA LYS A 300 -4.35 17.62 -13.60
C LYS A 300 -4.01 17.74 -12.10
N GLY A 301 -3.59 16.66 -11.44
CA GLY A 301 -3.28 16.69 -10.01
C GLY A 301 -1.82 17.04 -9.71
N GLY A 302 -1.55 17.79 -8.65
CA GLY A 302 -0.19 18.04 -8.17
C GLY A 302 0.48 16.80 -7.54
N ILE A 303 1.80 16.87 -7.32
CA ILE A 303 2.58 15.81 -6.64
C ILE A 303 2.09 15.61 -5.19
N LYS A 304 1.68 16.70 -4.52
CA LYS A 304 1.19 16.68 -3.13
C LYS A 304 -0.29 16.28 -2.99
N ASP A 305 -1.01 16.12 -4.10
CA ASP A 305 -2.43 15.71 -4.09
C ASP A 305 -2.55 14.20 -3.85
N TYR A 306 -2.63 13.84 -2.56
CA TYR A 306 -2.67 12.44 -2.12
C TYR A 306 -3.88 11.68 -2.66
N ASP A 307 -5.06 12.29 -2.65
CA ASP A 307 -6.30 11.61 -3.07
C ASP A 307 -6.31 11.39 -4.58
N HIS A 308 -5.83 12.36 -5.35
CA HIS A 308 -5.63 12.20 -6.79
C HIS A 308 -4.59 11.11 -7.09
N ASN A 309 -3.43 11.13 -6.44
CA ASN A 309 -2.39 10.10 -6.60
C ASN A 309 -2.91 8.69 -6.30
N LYS A 310 -3.70 8.55 -5.22
CA LYS A 310 -4.35 7.29 -4.84
C LYS A 310 -5.37 6.85 -5.89
N SER A 311 -6.10 7.79 -6.49
CA SER A 311 -7.06 7.49 -7.56
C SER A 311 -6.39 6.99 -8.84
N VAL A 312 -5.25 7.58 -9.22
CA VAL A 312 -4.42 7.09 -10.34
C VAL A 312 -3.94 5.67 -10.07
N HIS A 313 -3.42 5.41 -8.87
CA HIS A 313 -3.02 4.05 -8.47
C HIS A 313 -4.17 3.06 -8.65
N LYS A 314 -5.34 3.37 -8.08
CA LYS A 314 -6.52 2.51 -8.13
C LYS A 314 -7.01 2.26 -9.56
N LYS A 315 -6.90 3.25 -10.46
CA LYS A 315 -7.31 3.12 -11.86
C LYS A 315 -6.48 2.06 -12.60
N TYR A 316 -5.17 2.05 -12.41
CA TYR A 316 -4.26 1.22 -13.21
C TYR A 316 -3.80 -0.07 -12.52
N GLU A 317 -3.81 -0.14 -11.18
CA GLU A 317 -3.22 -1.25 -10.41
C GLU A 317 -3.70 -2.63 -10.86
N SER A 318 -5.01 -2.80 -11.06
CA SER A 318 -5.58 -4.10 -11.42
C SER A 318 -5.14 -4.57 -12.81
N THR A 319 -5.10 -3.67 -13.78
CA THR A 319 -4.66 -3.92 -15.16
C THR A 319 -3.17 -4.23 -15.20
N MET A 320 -2.35 -3.41 -14.55
CA MET A 320 -0.89 -3.61 -14.53
C MET A 320 -0.51 -4.91 -13.82
N ASN A 321 -1.11 -5.19 -12.66
CA ASN A 321 -0.84 -6.45 -11.95
C ASN A 321 -1.30 -7.68 -12.74
N ARG A 322 -2.38 -7.58 -13.54
CA ARG A 322 -2.79 -8.69 -14.42
C ARG A 322 -1.76 -8.92 -15.52
N ALA A 323 -1.28 -7.85 -16.16
CA ALA A 323 -0.27 -7.95 -17.20
C ALA A 323 1.07 -8.48 -16.68
N VAL A 324 1.52 -8.06 -15.49
CA VAL A 324 2.73 -8.61 -14.85
C VAL A 324 2.61 -10.11 -14.60
N ARG A 325 1.48 -10.57 -14.04
CA ARG A 325 1.24 -12.01 -13.81
C ARG A 325 1.26 -12.81 -15.11
N ALA A 326 0.73 -12.25 -16.19
CA ALA A 326 0.77 -12.89 -17.50
C ALA A 326 2.20 -13.00 -18.04
N LEU A 327 2.98 -11.92 -17.95
CA LEU A 327 4.38 -11.89 -18.41
C LEU A 327 5.28 -12.84 -17.62
N PHE A 328 5.09 -12.90 -16.29
CA PHE A 328 5.90 -13.76 -15.41
C PHE A 328 5.27 -15.15 -15.23
N GLN A 329 4.15 -15.41 -15.92
CA GLN A 329 3.38 -16.65 -15.85
C GLN A 329 3.04 -17.13 -14.43
N HIS A 330 2.94 -16.20 -13.48
CA HIS A 330 2.75 -16.58 -12.08
C HIS A 330 1.91 -15.56 -11.30
N GLY A 331 0.90 -16.07 -10.57
CA GLY A 331 -0.15 -15.25 -9.95
C GLY A 331 0.28 -14.38 -8.77
N GLN A 332 1.42 -14.70 -8.14
CA GLN A 332 1.90 -13.99 -6.96
C GLN A 332 2.48 -12.61 -7.29
N PHE A 333 2.93 -12.40 -8.53
CA PHE A 333 3.63 -11.19 -8.90
C PHE A 333 2.69 -10.02 -9.15
N SER A 334 3.27 -8.84 -9.02
CA SER A 334 2.60 -7.55 -9.13
C SER A 334 3.61 -6.50 -9.57
N LEU A 335 3.15 -5.33 -10.01
CA LEU A 335 4.05 -4.30 -10.53
C LEU A 335 5.09 -3.81 -9.52
N LYS A 336 4.79 -3.90 -8.22
CA LYS A 336 5.78 -3.56 -7.17
C LYS A 336 7.00 -4.49 -7.18
N ASP A 337 6.87 -5.70 -7.73
CA ASP A 337 7.95 -6.67 -7.80
C ASP A 337 8.95 -6.32 -8.91
N CYS A 338 8.51 -5.59 -9.97
CA CYS A 338 9.42 -5.02 -10.97
C CYS A 338 10.45 -4.07 -10.34
N ARG A 339 10.07 -3.34 -9.28
CA ARG A 339 10.99 -2.47 -8.52
C ARG A 339 12.01 -3.27 -7.71
N ALA A 340 11.65 -4.45 -7.22
CA ALA A 340 12.57 -5.36 -6.56
C ALA A 340 13.59 -5.89 -7.57
N LEU A 341 13.09 -6.48 -8.67
CA LEU A 341 13.89 -6.98 -9.78
C LEU A 341 14.88 -5.93 -10.30
N TYR A 342 14.40 -4.70 -10.50
CA TYR A 342 15.26 -3.58 -10.90
C TYR A 342 16.47 -3.42 -9.98
N THR A 343 16.27 -3.37 -8.67
CA THR A 343 17.40 -3.18 -7.74
C THR A 343 18.34 -4.35 -7.68
N GLU A 344 17.85 -5.56 -7.95
CA GLU A 344 18.67 -6.77 -7.98
C GLU A 344 19.57 -6.80 -9.21
N VAL A 345 18.96 -6.63 -10.39
CA VAL A 345 19.64 -6.74 -11.69
C VAL A 345 20.63 -5.61 -11.90
N THR A 346 20.34 -4.41 -11.40
CA THR A 346 21.23 -3.24 -11.59
C THR A 346 22.30 -3.10 -10.51
N TYR A 347 22.28 -3.93 -9.46
CA TYR A 347 23.17 -3.75 -8.32
C TYR A 347 24.65 -3.85 -8.71
N GLU A 348 25.05 -4.98 -9.29
CA GLU A 348 26.45 -5.25 -9.65
C GLU A 348 26.97 -4.27 -10.71
N ASP A 349 26.10 -3.86 -11.64
CA ASP A 349 26.46 -2.95 -12.73
C ASP A 349 26.61 -1.48 -12.27
N HIS A 350 26.08 -1.11 -11.09
CA HIS A 350 25.93 0.30 -10.68
C HIS A 350 26.19 0.60 -9.19
N LEU A 351 26.72 -0.36 -8.43
CA LEU A 351 27.17 -0.08 -7.07
C LEU A 351 28.35 0.91 -7.11
N LYS A 352 28.41 1.76 -6.09
CA LYS A 352 29.63 2.55 -5.83
C LYS A 352 30.61 1.70 -5.03
N GLU A 353 31.90 1.98 -5.14
CA GLU A 353 32.91 1.29 -4.35
C GLU A 353 32.58 1.34 -2.85
N GLY A 354 32.61 0.18 -2.19
CA GLY A 354 32.25 0.03 -0.77
C GLY A 354 30.75 0.16 -0.45
N GLU A 355 29.88 0.34 -1.44
CA GLU A 355 28.44 0.51 -1.22
C GLU A 355 27.76 -0.84 -0.96
N ALA A 356 27.31 -1.03 0.28
CA ALA A 356 26.46 -2.18 0.60
C ALA A 356 25.14 -2.13 -0.17
N ARG A 357 24.56 -3.30 -0.45
CA ARG A 357 23.28 -3.47 -1.14
C ARG A 357 22.13 -2.64 -0.56
N SER A 358 22.14 -2.48 0.76
CA SER A 358 21.17 -1.65 1.44
C SER A 358 21.36 -0.16 1.16
N ALA A 359 22.60 0.33 1.17
CA ALA A 359 22.93 1.69 0.78
C ALA A 359 22.59 1.96 -0.69
N TYR A 360 22.91 1.03 -1.59
CA TYR A 360 22.54 1.08 -3.01
C TYR A 360 21.03 1.26 -3.19
N ARG A 361 20.24 0.36 -2.60
CA ARG A 361 18.77 0.44 -2.65
C ARG A 361 18.28 1.78 -2.10
N HIS A 362 18.86 2.27 -1.00
CA HIS A 362 18.47 3.57 -0.42
C HIS A 362 18.63 4.70 -1.44
N ARG A 363 19.82 4.79 -2.06
CA ARG A 363 20.18 5.81 -3.05
C ARG A 363 19.27 5.74 -4.28
N VAL A 364 19.19 4.58 -4.94
CA VAL A 364 18.45 4.48 -6.21
C VAL A 364 16.94 4.55 -6.01
N LEU A 365 16.41 4.04 -4.90
CA LEU A 365 14.97 4.05 -4.62
C LEU A 365 14.47 5.36 -3.99
N GLY A 366 15.38 6.22 -3.52
CA GLY A 366 15.07 7.48 -2.84
C GLY A 366 14.30 7.26 -1.54
N HIS A 367 14.66 6.23 -0.78
CA HIS A 367 14.03 5.96 0.53
C HIS A 367 14.53 6.96 1.58
N SER A 368 13.73 7.24 2.61
CA SER A 368 14.17 8.10 3.73
C SER A 368 14.78 7.28 4.87
N LEU A 369 14.62 5.95 4.85
CA LEU A 369 15.09 5.02 5.88
C LEU A 369 15.60 3.73 5.22
N ILE A 370 16.70 3.19 5.72
CA ILE A 370 17.37 1.99 5.18
C ILE A 370 16.52 0.72 5.44
N GLU A 371 15.86 0.61 6.59
CA GLU A 371 15.06 -0.57 7.01
C GLU A 371 13.90 -0.95 6.07
N THR A 372 13.46 -0.05 5.18
CA THR A 372 12.35 -0.29 4.24
C THR A 372 12.68 -1.26 3.09
N GLN A 373 13.84 -1.92 3.15
CA GLN A 373 14.44 -2.68 2.05
C GLN A 373 14.25 -4.19 2.13
N LEU A 374 13.94 -4.73 3.32
CA LEU A 374 13.70 -6.16 3.53
C LEU A 374 12.60 -6.71 2.59
N HIS A 375 11.65 -5.85 2.18
CA HIS A 375 10.58 -6.23 1.24
C HIS A 375 11.07 -6.63 -0.17
N TYR A 376 12.33 -6.41 -0.52
CA TYR A 376 12.88 -6.63 -1.87
C TYR A 376 13.83 -7.84 -1.96
N GLU A 377 14.13 -8.52 -0.85
CA GLU A 377 15.18 -9.57 -0.77
C GLU A 377 14.77 -10.96 -1.27
N ALA A 378 13.53 -11.13 -1.73
CA ALA A 378 13.05 -12.43 -2.21
C ALA A 378 13.71 -12.89 -3.53
N PHE A 379 14.30 -11.98 -4.31
CA PHE A 379 14.86 -12.27 -5.62
C PHE A 379 16.37 -12.56 -5.54
N ARG A 380 16.82 -13.58 -6.25
CA ARG A 380 18.24 -13.94 -6.43
C ARG A 380 18.52 -14.10 -7.92
N LEU A 381 19.60 -13.49 -8.38
CA LEU A 381 20.04 -13.63 -9.75
C LEU A 381 20.64 -15.03 -9.95
N ASP A 382 20.20 -15.69 -11.01
CA ASP A 382 20.67 -17.00 -11.43
C ASP A 382 20.55 -17.10 -12.95
N SER A 383 21.67 -17.21 -13.65
CA SER A 383 21.68 -17.31 -15.11
C SER A 383 21.34 -18.72 -15.63
N SER A 384 21.25 -19.73 -14.74
CA SER A 384 20.91 -21.10 -15.12
C SER A 384 19.41 -21.28 -15.42
N VAL A 385 18.55 -20.46 -14.81
CA VAL A 385 17.12 -20.46 -15.11
C VAL A 385 16.85 -19.73 -16.42
N GLN A 386 15.80 -20.11 -17.16
CA GLN A 386 15.47 -19.46 -18.43
C GLN A 386 14.82 -18.08 -18.25
N SER A 387 14.05 -17.89 -17.17
CA SER A 387 13.30 -16.65 -16.93
C SER A 387 13.17 -16.32 -15.44
N ILE A 388 12.00 -16.55 -14.85
CA ILE A 388 11.77 -16.44 -13.40
C ILE A 388 11.25 -17.79 -12.92
N GLU A 389 11.90 -18.32 -11.90
CA GLU A 389 11.51 -19.58 -11.25
C GLU A 389 11.31 -19.35 -9.76
N LEU A 390 10.26 -19.95 -9.23
CA LEU A 390 10.14 -20.08 -7.78
C LEU A 390 11.04 -21.21 -7.36
N ALA A 391 12.01 -20.93 -6.48
CA ALA A 391 12.72 -22.01 -5.83
C ALA A 391 11.67 -22.85 -5.09
N GLU A 392 11.58 -24.13 -5.45
CA GLU A 392 10.69 -25.04 -4.75
C GLU A 392 11.05 -24.99 -3.27
N LYS A 393 10.02 -24.83 -2.44
CA LYS A 393 10.19 -25.03 -1.02
C LYS A 393 10.53 -26.50 -0.83
N ASN A 394 11.81 -26.84 -0.78
CA ASN A 394 12.30 -28.06 -0.12
C ASN A 394 12.10 -28.00 1.40
N ASN A 395 11.03 -27.32 1.86
CA ASN A 395 10.48 -27.62 3.15
C ASN A 395 9.53 -28.79 2.90
N HIS A 396 10.02 -29.99 3.21
CA HIS A 396 9.17 -31.07 3.69
C HIS A 396 8.44 -30.62 4.98
N GLU A 397 7.63 -29.56 4.92
CA GLU A 397 6.56 -29.38 5.90
C GLU A 397 5.69 -30.63 5.71
N LYS A 398 5.70 -31.51 6.71
CA LYS A 398 4.91 -32.74 6.70
C LYS A 398 3.51 -32.37 6.21
N ILE A 399 3.10 -32.94 5.08
CA ILE A 399 1.72 -32.84 4.59
C ILE A 399 0.83 -33.20 5.78
N THR A 400 0.09 -32.23 6.31
CA THR A 400 -0.73 -32.49 7.50
C THR A 400 -1.86 -33.41 7.11
N ASP A 401 -2.44 -34.12 8.07
CA ASP A 401 -3.57 -35.01 7.81
C ASP A 401 -4.75 -34.27 7.18
N LEU A 402 -4.87 -32.96 7.42
CA LEU A 402 -5.83 -32.08 6.76
C LEU A 402 -5.55 -31.93 5.25
N GLN A 403 -4.30 -31.72 4.81
CA GLN A 403 -4.00 -31.65 3.38
C GLN A 403 -4.19 -32.99 2.68
N LYS A 404 -3.85 -34.11 3.35
CA LYS A 404 -4.13 -35.45 2.80
C LYS A 404 -5.62 -35.67 2.62
N SER A 405 -6.40 -35.38 3.66
CA SER A 405 -7.87 -35.46 3.64
C SER A 405 -8.48 -34.59 2.53
N LEU A 406 -8.00 -33.35 2.39
CA LEU A 406 -8.50 -32.42 1.37
C LEU A 406 -8.09 -32.86 -0.05
N THR A 407 -6.89 -33.40 -0.24
CA THR A 407 -6.44 -33.95 -1.52
C THR A 407 -7.29 -35.16 -1.92
N ALA A 408 -7.49 -36.11 -1.00
CA ALA A 408 -8.37 -37.26 -1.21
C ALA A 408 -9.81 -36.85 -1.50
N TYR A 409 -10.29 -35.75 -0.91
CA TYR A 409 -11.60 -35.19 -1.23
C TYR A 409 -11.66 -34.65 -2.67
N LEU A 410 -10.61 -33.96 -3.13
CA LEU A 410 -10.53 -33.49 -4.53
C LEU A 410 -10.51 -34.65 -5.52
N GLU A 411 -9.76 -35.72 -5.23
CA GLU A 411 -9.64 -36.90 -6.09
C GLU A 411 -10.98 -37.61 -6.35
N LYS A 412 -11.98 -37.47 -5.46
CA LYS A 412 -13.35 -37.99 -5.71
C LYS A 412 -13.97 -37.41 -6.99
N ALA A 413 -13.57 -36.21 -7.40
CA ALA A 413 -14.07 -35.56 -8.59
C ALA A 413 -13.25 -35.84 -9.87
N ASP A 414 -12.16 -36.63 -9.79
CA ASP A 414 -11.23 -36.87 -10.90
C ASP A 414 -11.97 -37.37 -12.16
N ALA A 415 -12.77 -38.42 -12.01
CA ALA A 415 -13.46 -39.05 -13.13
C ALA A 415 -14.45 -38.10 -13.81
N ASP A 416 -15.22 -37.34 -13.02
CA ASP A 416 -16.24 -36.41 -13.53
C ASP A 416 -15.62 -35.20 -14.21
N VAL A 417 -14.53 -34.66 -13.63
CA VAL A 417 -13.81 -33.52 -14.21
C VAL A 417 -13.12 -33.92 -15.51
N MET A 418 -12.46 -35.09 -15.54
CA MET A 418 -11.74 -35.57 -16.73
C MET A 418 -12.69 -35.89 -17.89
N ARG A 419 -13.90 -36.37 -17.60
CA ARG A 419 -14.93 -36.65 -18.63
C ARG A 419 -15.62 -35.39 -19.15
N TYR A 420 -15.40 -34.22 -18.55
CA TYR A 420 -16.10 -32.99 -18.91
C TYR A 420 -15.53 -32.30 -20.17
N ALA A 421 -15.83 -32.88 -21.34
CA ALA A 421 -15.32 -32.43 -22.64
C ALA A 421 -15.67 -30.97 -23.02
N ARG A 422 -16.75 -30.39 -22.45
CA ARG A 422 -17.17 -29.01 -22.76
C ARG A 422 -16.22 -27.93 -22.25
N ALA A 423 -15.34 -28.26 -21.29
CA ALA A 423 -14.35 -27.32 -20.77
C ALA A 423 -13.04 -28.04 -20.44
N PRO A 424 -12.21 -28.39 -21.43
CA PRO A 424 -11.00 -29.21 -21.24
C PRO A 424 -9.98 -28.54 -20.30
N LYS A 425 -10.02 -27.22 -20.13
CA LYS A 425 -9.17 -26.52 -19.15
C LYS A 425 -9.54 -26.80 -17.68
N MET A 426 -10.69 -27.45 -17.42
CA MET A 426 -11.07 -27.85 -16.07
C MET A 426 -10.16 -28.95 -15.51
N SER A 427 -9.75 -29.92 -16.33
CA SER A 427 -8.85 -30.99 -15.87
C SER A 427 -7.51 -30.43 -15.41
N VAL A 428 -6.92 -29.53 -16.18
CA VAL A 428 -5.63 -28.96 -15.80
C VAL A 428 -5.75 -28.04 -14.58
N MET A 429 -6.86 -27.31 -14.45
CA MET A 429 -7.16 -26.56 -13.22
C MET A 429 -7.32 -27.49 -12.01
N HIS A 430 -7.88 -28.69 -12.21
CA HIS A 430 -8.06 -29.68 -11.16
C HIS A 430 -6.73 -30.25 -10.69
N GLU A 431 -5.87 -30.67 -11.61
CA GLU A 431 -4.50 -31.09 -11.30
C GLU A 431 -3.70 -30.00 -10.61
N TRP A 432 -3.78 -28.77 -11.11
CA TRP A 432 -3.16 -27.62 -10.47
C TRP A 432 -3.66 -27.42 -9.03
N LEU A 433 -4.98 -27.53 -8.79
CA LEU A 433 -5.54 -27.33 -7.45
C LEU A 433 -5.11 -28.43 -6.48
N LYS A 434 -5.04 -29.69 -6.93
CA LYS A 434 -4.50 -30.80 -6.14
C LYS A 434 -3.05 -30.53 -5.74
N SER A 435 -2.21 -30.14 -6.69
CA SER A 435 -0.81 -29.76 -6.44
C SER A 435 -0.69 -28.62 -5.42
N GLU A 436 -1.51 -27.57 -5.54
CA GLU A 436 -1.50 -26.46 -4.58
C GLU A 436 -1.92 -26.90 -3.16
N VAL A 437 -2.90 -27.81 -3.03
CA VAL A 437 -3.31 -28.35 -1.73
C VAL A 437 -2.19 -29.17 -1.11
N ILE A 438 -1.52 -30.01 -1.89
CA ILE A 438 -0.31 -30.75 -1.46
C ILE A 438 0.76 -29.78 -0.96
N ASN A 439 0.92 -28.64 -1.64
CA ASN A 439 1.83 -27.56 -1.28
C ASN A 439 1.31 -26.64 -0.16
N GLY A 440 0.24 -27.03 0.54
CA GLY A 440 -0.25 -26.36 1.74
C GLY A 440 -1.35 -25.31 1.53
N LEU A 441 -2.01 -25.28 0.37
CA LEU A 441 -3.19 -24.44 0.16
C LEU A 441 -4.32 -24.87 1.11
N LYS A 442 -4.84 -23.91 1.88
CA LYS A 442 -5.96 -24.13 2.82
C LYS A 442 -7.31 -24.01 2.13
N LEU A 443 -8.30 -24.77 2.60
CA LEU A 443 -9.69 -24.77 2.13
C LEU A 443 -10.27 -23.35 1.98
N GLU A 444 -10.14 -22.52 3.01
CA GLU A 444 -10.62 -21.12 3.05
C GLU A 444 -10.06 -20.21 1.94
N LYS A 445 -8.95 -20.61 1.31
CA LYS A 445 -8.32 -19.87 0.20
C LYS A 445 -8.77 -20.35 -1.17
N MET A 446 -9.42 -21.51 -1.28
CA MET A 446 -9.88 -22.14 -2.53
C MET A 446 -11.12 -21.45 -3.11
N THR A 447 -11.03 -20.14 -3.30
CA THR A 447 -12.11 -19.30 -3.84
C THR A 447 -11.97 -19.14 -5.35
N PRO A 448 -13.07 -18.84 -6.08
CA PRO A 448 -12.99 -18.58 -7.52
C PRO A 448 -12.00 -17.46 -7.87
N SER A 449 -11.86 -16.47 -6.98
CA SER A 449 -10.95 -15.34 -7.14
C SER A 449 -9.48 -15.73 -6.97
N TYR A 450 -9.17 -16.66 -6.07
CA TYR A 450 -7.82 -17.19 -5.87
C TYR A 450 -7.39 -18.00 -7.09
N ILE A 451 -8.20 -18.98 -7.48
CA ILE A 451 -7.91 -19.86 -8.62
C ILE A 451 -7.73 -19.03 -9.90
N ARG A 452 -8.63 -18.07 -10.16
CA ARG A 452 -8.52 -17.19 -11.34
C ARG A 452 -7.22 -16.38 -11.37
N ARG A 453 -6.67 -16.07 -10.20
CA ARG A 453 -5.45 -15.27 -10.07
C ARG A 453 -4.18 -16.11 -10.25
N HIS A 454 -4.19 -17.34 -9.74
CA HIS A 454 -2.99 -18.16 -9.61
C HIS A 454 -2.90 -19.29 -10.66
N CYS A 455 -4.01 -19.88 -11.07
CA CYS A 455 -4.05 -20.84 -12.17
C CYS A 455 -4.05 -20.09 -13.51
N LEU A 456 -2.87 -19.96 -14.11
CA LEU A 456 -2.66 -19.28 -15.39
C LEU A 456 -2.32 -20.31 -16.48
N PHE A 457 -3.00 -20.21 -17.62
CA PHE A 457 -2.76 -21.03 -18.81
C PHE A 457 -2.08 -20.18 -19.86
N GLU A 458 -0.80 -20.44 -20.16
CA GLU A 458 -0.01 -19.63 -21.10
C GLU A 458 -0.09 -18.13 -20.74
N GLY A 459 0.02 -17.81 -19.45
CA GLY A 459 -0.13 -16.45 -18.92
C GLY A 459 -1.57 -15.90 -18.90
N LYS A 460 -2.58 -16.63 -19.38
CA LYS A 460 -3.98 -16.19 -19.43
C LYS A 460 -4.79 -16.74 -18.26
N GLN A 461 -5.66 -15.90 -17.71
CA GLN A 461 -6.59 -16.30 -16.65
C GLN A 461 -7.72 -17.16 -17.20
N LEU A 462 -8.13 -18.17 -16.44
CA LEU A 462 -9.32 -18.96 -16.74
C LEU A 462 -10.62 -18.13 -16.58
N ASN A 463 -11.68 -18.55 -17.28
CA ASN A 463 -12.99 -17.91 -17.22
C ASN A 463 -13.61 -18.10 -15.81
N LEU A 464 -14.09 -17.01 -15.20
CA LEU A 464 -14.62 -17.04 -13.84
C LEU A 464 -15.86 -17.94 -13.69
N ASN A 465 -16.73 -18.00 -14.70
CA ASN A 465 -17.92 -18.83 -14.66
C ASN A 465 -17.53 -20.31 -14.73
N THR A 466 -16.51 -20.67 -15.52
CA THR A 466 -15.95 -22.01 -15.54
C THR A 466 -15.38 -22.40 -14.17
N ILE A 467 -14.62 -21.51 -13.52
CA ILE A 467 -14.07 -21.77 -12.18
C ILE A 467 -15.20 -21.93 -11.14
N LYS A 468 -16.19 -21.04 -11.16
CA LYS A 468 -17.35 -21.12 -10.25
C LYS A 468 -18.10 -22.43 -10.45
N LYS A 469 -18.33 -22.83 -11.71
CA LYS A 469 -18.97 -24.09 -12.06
C LYS A 469 -18.17 -25.27 -11.53
N TYR A 470 -16.87 -25.30 -11.78
CA TYR A 470 -15.98 -26.33 -11.26
C TYR A 470 -16.08 -26.47 -9.73
N LEU A 471 -15.95 -25.36 -8.99
CA LEU A 471 -16.03 -25.40 -7.53
C LEU A 471 -17.40 -25.77 -6.99
N LYS A 472 -18.48 -25.36 -7.68
CA LYS A 472 -19.86 -25.58 -7.23
C LYS A 472 -20.38 -26.97 -7.60
N ASP A 473 -20.16 -27.40 -8.84
CA ASP A 473 -20.84 -28.56 -9.42
C ASP A 473 -20.00 -29.83 -9.27
N PHE A 474 -18.67 -29.73 -9.35
CA PHE A 474 -17.76 -30.88 -9.28
C PHE A 474 -17.16 -31.03 -7.90
N ILE A 475 -16.53 -29.97 -7.38
CA ILE A 475 -15.78 -30.07 -6.12
C ILE A 475 -16.68 -29.97 -4.90
N GLN A 476 -17.73 -29.16 -4.96
CA GLN A 476 -18.72 -29.03 -3.89
C GLN A 476 -18.10 -28.71 -2.51
N LEU A 477 -17.10 -27.80 -2.47
CA LEU A 477 -16.29 -27.48 -1.28
C LEU A 477 -17.06 -27.18 0.02
N ALA A 478 -18.35 -26.83 -0.05
CA ALA A 478 -19.20 -26.65 1.12
C ALA A 478 -19.59 -27.97 1.83
N GLN A 479 -19.29 -29.12 1.21
CA GLN A 479 -19.56 -30.47 1.72
C GLN A 479 -18.28 -31.17 2.24
N TYR A 480 -17.13 -30.50 2.17
CA TYR A 480 -15.94 -30.88 2.94
C TYR A 480 -16.09 -30.38 4.37
#